data_AF-A0A2K8LMP3-F1
#
_entry.id   AF-A0A2K8LMP3-F1
#
_cell.length_a   1.000
_cell.length_b   1.000
_cell.length_c   1.000
_cell.angle_alpha   90.00
_cell.angle_beta   90.00
_cell.angle_gamma   90.00
#
_symmetry.space_group_name_H-M   'P 1'
#
loop_
_entity.id
_entity.type
_entity.pdbx_description
1 polymer ?
#
loop_
_entity_poly.entity_id
_entity_poly.type
_entity_poly.pdbx_seq_one_letter_code
_entity_poly.pdbx_strand_id
1 'polypeptide(L)'
;MTSYCSFCLKPADEVAKLIAGSGVYICDGCVGLCEQILAGEHEPGTPEVTLWERKSDEEILESIPRMAKVSAQTDARIQEQVDLLRARGVAWARIGEALGVTRQSAWERFSAERK
;
A
#
# COMPACT_ATOMS: atom_id res chain seq x y z
N MET A 1 13.65 -2.80 -7.95
CA MET A 1 12.29 -3.01 -7.44
C MET A 1 11.39 -2.03 -8.17
N THR A 2 10.33 -2.50 -8.83
CA THR A 2 9.37 -1.65 -9.53
C THR A 2 8.33 -1.15 -8.53
N SER A 3 8.02 0.14 -8.57
CA SER A 3 6.97 0.77 -7.76
C SER A 3 5.63 0.77 -8.51
N TYR A 4 4.54 0.79 -7.77
CA TYR A 4 3.17 0.66 -8.27
C TYR A 4 2.31 1.80 -7.73
N CYS A 5 1.44 2.33 -8.59
CA CYS A 5 0.41 3.29 -8.18
C CYS A 5 -0.55 2.62 -7.18
N SER A 6 -0.75 3.24 -6.03
CA SER A 6 -1.64 2.73 -4.98
C SER A 6 -3.12 2.78 -5.34
N PHE A 7 -3.48 3.52 -6.39
CA PHE A 7 -4.87 3.69 -6.84
C PHE A 7 -5.23 2.73 -7.96
N CYS A 8 -4.44 2.67 -9.05
CA CYS A 8 -4.75 1.83 -10.21
C CYS A 8 -3.92 0.54 -10.29
N LEU A 9 -3.01 0.32 -9.33
CA LEU A 9 -2.15 -0.86 -9.26
C LEU A 9 -1.20 -1.06 -10.46
N LYS A 10 -1.09 -0.07 -11.35
CA LYS A 10 -0.16 -0.11 -12.48
C LYS A 10 1.29 0.12 -12.02
N PRO A 11 2.26 -0.59 -12.60
CA PRO A 11 3.67 -0.35 -12.33
C PRO A 11 4.14 0.99 -12.92
N ALA A 12 5.25 1.50 -12.40
CA ALA A 12 5.81 2.81 -12.76
C ALA A 12 6.19 2.95 -14.24
N ASP A 13 6.47 1.86 -14.93
CA ASP A 13 6.80 1.79 -16.37
C ASP A 13 5.56 1.81 -17.28
N GLU A 14 4.37 1.59 -16.74
CA GLU A 14 3.09 1.69 -17.47
C GLU A 14 2.38 3.05 -17.29
N VAL A 15 3.02 4.00 -16.61
CA VAL A 15 2.48 5.35 -16.37
C VAL A 15 3.48 6.42 -16.77
N ALA A 16 3.01 7.60 -17.16
CA ALA A 16 3.90 8.67 -17.61
C ALA A 16 4.65 9.31 -16.43
N LYS A 17 3.99 9.45 -15.27
CA LYS A 17 4.59 9.93 -14.03
C LYS A 17 4.04 9.18 -12.83
N LEU A 18 4.91 8.92 -11.86
CA LEU A 18 4.54 8.37 -10.57
C LEU A 18 5.02 9.31 -9.45
N ILE A 19 4.09 9.81 -8.66
CA ILE A 19 4.37 10.68 -7.51
C ILE A 19 4.48 9.79 -6.27
N ALA A 20 5.62 9.85 -5.59
CA ALA A 20 5.91 9.01 -4.44
C ALA A 20 5.67 9.73 -3.10
N GLY A 21 4.85 9.16 -2.22
CA GLY A 21 4.70 9.54 -0.82
C GLY A 21 5.41 8.58 0.14
N SER A 22 5.01 8.59 1.41
CA SER A 22 5.58 7.71 2.45
C SER A 22 4.97 6.29 2.38
N GLY A 23 5.44 5.49 1.41
CA GLY A 23 4.98 4.11 1.20
C GLY A 23 3.75 3.97 0.29
N VAL A 24 3.18 5.09 -0.15
CA VAL A 24 1.99 5.15 -1.03
C VAL A 24 2.25 6.08 -2.20
N TYR A 25 1.85 5.69 -3.41
CA TYR A 25 2.19 6.36 -4.67
C TYR A 25 0.94 6.63 -5.52
N ILE A 26 0.94 7.70 -6.31
CA ILE A 26 -0.17 8.02 -7.23
C ILE A 26 0.39 8.42 -8.60
N CYS A 27 -0.19 7.91 -9.68
CA CYS A 27 0.23 8.25 -11.04
C CYS A 27 -0.54 9.45 -11.60
N ASP A 28 -0.02 10.02 -12.69
CA ASP A 28 -0.62 11.15 -13.41
C ASP A 28 -2.09 10.88 -13.82
N GLY A 29 -2.39 9.70 -14.36
CA GLY A 29 -3.75 9.35 -14.74
C GLY A 29 -4.73 9.29 -13.58
N CYS A 30 -4.30 8.79 -12.41
CA CYS A 30 -5.13 8.78 -11.21
C CYS A 30 -5.34 10.20 -10.65
N VAL A 31 -4.32 11.06 -10.71
CA VAL A 31 -4.49 12.48 -10.33
C VAL A 31 -5.52 13.15 -11.23
N GLY A 32 -5.43 13.00 -12.55
CA GLY A 32 -6.39 13.59 -13.48
C GLY A 32 -7.82 13.09 -13.27
N LEU A 33 -8.00 11.79 -12.96
CA LEU A 33 -9.31 11.25 -12.60
C LEU A 33 -9.84 11.85 -11.29
N CYS A 34 -9.01 11.97 -10.26
CA CYS A 34 -9.39 12.62 -9.01
C CYS A 34 -9.80 14.08 -9.22
N GLU A 35 -9.08 14.83 -10.07
CA GLU A 35 -9.42 16.22 -10.41
C GLU A 35 -10.80 16.32 -11.05
N GLN A 36 -11.12 15.46 -12.03
CA GLN A 36 -12.44 15.42 -12.68
C GLN A 36 -13.57 15.08 -11.68
N ILE A 37 -13.34 14.11 -10.79
CA ILE A 37 -14.31 13.74 -9.75
C ILE A 37 -14.55 14.93 -8.81
N LEU A 38 -13.50 15.60 -8.36
CA LEU A 38 -13.59 16.76 -7.46
C LEU A 38 -14.25 17.97 -8.14
N ALA A 39 -14.08 18.14 -9.44
CA ALA A 39 -14.74 19.16 -10.24
C ALA A 39 -16.22 18.84 -10.55
N GLY A 40 -16.69 17.64 -10.23
CA GLY A 40 -18.05 17.17 -10.56
C GLY A 40 -18.25 16.84 -12.03
N GLU A 41 -17.17 16.71 -12.80
CA GLU A 41 -17.19 16.37 -14.24
C GLU A 41 -17.26 14.85 -14.46
N HIS A 42 -16.98 14.07 -13.42
CA HIS A 42 -17.07 12.62 -13.41
C HIS A 42 -17.73 12.19 -12.09
N GLU A 43 -18.78 11.38 -12.13
CA GLU A 43 -19.30 10.80 -10.89
C GLU A 43 -18.26 9.85 -10.30
N PRO A 44 -18.08 9.78 -8.97
CA PRO A 44 -17.31 8.71 -8.37
C PRO A 44 -17.88 7.39 -8.89
N GLY A 45 -17.08 6.62 -9.62
CA GLY A 45 -17.50 5.30 -10.09
C GLY A 45 -17.99 4.45 -8.91
N THR A 46 -18.72 3.37 -9.20
CA THR A 46 -19.07 2.40 -8.16
C THR A 46 -17.81 2.03 -7.36
N PRO A 47 -17.76 2.23 -6.04
CA PRO A 47 -16.54 2.03 -5.26
C PRO A 47 -16.00 0.63 -5.53
N GLU A 48 -14.68 0.50 -5.67
CA GLU A 48 -14.01 -0.73 -6.12
C GLU A 48 -14.44 -1.97 -5.31
N VAL A 49 -14.80 -1.78 -4.04
CA VAL A 49 -15.40 -2.79 -3.17
C VAL A 49 -16.62 -3.48 -3.81
N THR A 50 -17.48 -2.74 -4.51
CA THR A 50 -18.66 -3.27 -5.23
C THR A 50 -18.33 -3.85 -6.61
N LEU A 51 -17.13 -3.59 -7.14
CA LEU A 51 -16.63 -4.18 -8.39
C LEU A 51 -16.13 -5.61 -8.14
N TRP A 52 -15.57 -5.90 -6.96
CA TRP A 52 -15.03 -7.21 -6.64
C TRP A 52 -16.13 -8.26 -6.47
N GLU A 53 -17.30 -7.85 -5.96
CA GLU A 53 -18.51 -8.70 -5.86
C GLU A 53 -19.05 -9.15 -7.23
N ARG A 54 -18.64 -8.48 -8.32
CA ARG A 54 -19.05 -8.79 -9.70
C ARG A 54 -17.96 -9.49 -10.53
N LYS A 55 -16.75 -9.64 -9.98
CA LYS A 55 -15.62 -10.30 -10.65
C LYS A 55 -15.68 -11.80 -10.42
N SER A 56 -15.20 -12.56 -11.40
CA SER A 56 -14.96 -14.00 -11.22
C SER A 56 -13.77 -14.27 -10.31
N ASP A 57 -13.72 -15.48 -9.74
CA ASP A 57 -12.60 -15.92 -8.90
C ASP A 57 -11.25 -15.78 -9.64
N GLU A 58 -11.20 -16.08 -10.93
CA GLU A 58 -9.98 -15.95 -11.75
C GLU A 58 -9.52 -14.49 -11.83
N GLU A 59 -10.44 -13.56 -12.12
CA GLU A 59 -10.10 -12.13 -12.17
C GLU A 59 -9.64 -11.58 -10.82
N ILE A 60 -10.18 -12.11 -9.72
CA ILE A 60 -9.73 -11.76 -8.37
C ILE A 60 -8.32 -12.30 -8.14
N LEU A 61 -8.06 -13.58 -8.44
CA LEU A 61 -6.75 -14.21 -8.29
C LEU A 61 -5.68 -13.48 -9.12
N GLU A 62 -5.98 -13.03 -10.33
CA GLU A 62 -5.08 -12.23 -11.16
C GLU A 62 -4.75 -10.84 -10.57
N SER A 63 -5.67 -10.28 -9.79
CA SER A 63 -5.51 -8.95 -9.17
C SER A 63 -4.68 -8.97 -7.89
N ILE A 64 -4.76 -10.05 -7.11
CA ILE A 64 -4.11 -10.19 -5.80
C ILE A 64 -2.60 -9.90 -5.86
N PRO A 65 -1.81 -10.41 -6.82
CA PRO A 65 -0.39 -10.13 -6.89
C PRO A 65 -0.08 -8.64 -6.99
N ARG A 66 -0.85 -7.87 -7.77
CA ARG A 66 -0.65 -6.41 -7.92
C ARG A 66 -0.99 -5.68 -6.62
N MET A 67 -2.09 -6.05 -5.97
CA MET A 67 -2.45 -5.50 -4.65
C MET A 67 -1.40 -5.83 -3.59
N ALA A 68 -0.87 -7.05 -3.58
CA ALA A 68 0.18 -7.48 -2.67
C ALA A 68 1.46 -6.66 -2.87
N LYS A 69 1.81 -6.28 -4.12
CA LYS A 69 2.93 -5.36 -4.39
C LYS A 69 2.69 -3.97 -3.80
N VAL A 70 1.49 -3.42 -3.96
CA VAL A 70 1.15 -2.13 -3.34
C VAL A 70 1.21 -2.22 -1.81
N SER A 71 0.67 -3.29 -1.22
CA SER A 71 0.76 -3.54 0.23
C SER A 71 2.22 -3.60 0.71
N ALA A 72 3.07 -4.31 -0.03
CA ALA A 72 4.49 -4.45 0.30
C ALA A 72 5.25 -3.11 0.34
N GLN A 73 4.82 -2.09 -0.42
CA GLN A 73 5.45 -0.76 -0.39
C GLN A 73 5.21 -0.05 0.95
N THR A 74 4.00 -0.13 1.47
CA THR A 74 3.65 0.40 2.80
C THR A 74 4.37 -0.39 3.88
N ASP A 75 4.40 -1.71 3.77
CA ASP A 75 5.07 -2.59 4.73
C ASP A 75 6.58 -2.33 4.80
N ALA A 76 7.25 -2.15 3.66
CA ALA A 76 8.67 -1.78 3.61
C ALA A 76 8.92 -0.45 4.32
N ARG A 77 8.02 0.53 4.15
CA ARG A 77 8.12 1.82 4.82
C ARG A 77 7.96 1.70 6.34
N ILE A 78 7.06 0.82 6.80
CA ILE A 78 6.86 0.53 8.24
C ILE A 78 8.09 -0.19 8.80
N GLN A 79 8.64 -1.17 8.08
CA GLN A 79 9.86 -1.88 8.47
C GLN A 79 11.01 -0.90 8.75
N GLU A 80 11.27 0.06 7.85
CA GLU A 80 12.28 1.11 8.08
C GLU A 80 12.05 1.91 9.37
N GLN A 81 10.79 2.23 9.68
CA GLN A 81 10.46 2.93 10.92
C GLN A 81 10.65 2.05 12.15
N VAL A 82 10.27 0.78 12.07
CA VAL A 82 10.51 -0.20 13.13
C VAL A 82 12.01 -0.33 13.37
N ASP A 83 12.83 -0.46 12.33
CA ASP A 83 14.29 -0.55 12.44
C ASP A 83 14.90 0.68 13.10
N LEU A 84 14.44 1.88 12.73
CA LEU A 84 14.86 3.12 13.38
C LEU A 84 14.49 3.14 14.87
N LEU A 85 13.27 2.71 15.23
CA LEU A 85 12.82 2.60 16.62
C LEU A 85 13.63 1.57 17.39
N ARG A 86 13.94 0.42 16.77
CA ARG A 86 14.78 -0.63 17.35
C ARG A 86 16.21 -0.14 17.58
N ALA A 87 16.79 0.59 16.62
CA ALA A 87 18.11 1.20 16.74
C ALA A 87 18.18 2.24 17.88
N ARG A 88 17.06 2.92 18.16
CA ARG A 88 16.90 3.85 19.29
C ARG A 88 16.58 3.16 20.63
N GLY A 89 16.56 1.83 20.68
CA GLY A 89 16.30 1.06 21.90
C GLY A 89 14.84 1.00 22.33
N VAL A 90 13.89 1.42 21.49
CA VAL A 90 12.45 1.35 21.82
C VAL A 90 12.02 -0.10 21.95
N ALA A 91 11.31 -0.47 23.02
CA ALA A 91 10.88 -1.84 23.29
C ALA A 91 9.78 -2.34 22.32
N TRP A 92 9.78 -3.63 22.01
CA TRP A 92 8.78 -4.27 21.13
C TRP A 92 7.34 -4.11 21.62
N ALA A 93 7.13 -4.01 22.94
CA ALA A 93 5.80 -3.76 23.50
C ALA A 93 5.23 -2.41 23.01
N ARG A 94 6.05 -1.35 23.02
CA ARG A 94 5.65 -0.01 22.58
C ARG A 94 5.49 0.09 21.05
N ILE A 95 6.29 -0.67 20.31
CA ILE A 95 6.14 -0.77 18.84
C ILE A 95 4.83 -1.50 18.50
N GLY A 96 4.53 -2.61 19.18
CA GLY A 96 3.26 -3.33 19.00
C GLY A 96 2.06 -2.45 19.32
N GLU A 97 2.08 -1.73 20.44
CA GLU A 97 1.05 -0.76 20.82
C GLU A 97 0.82 0.29 19.72
N ALA A 98 1.89 0.89 19.17
CA ALA A 98 1.78 1.88 18.10
C ALA A 98 1.22 1.31 16.78
N LEU A 99 1.48 0.03 16.51
CA LEU A 99 0.98 -0.70 15.35
C LEU A 99 -0.43 -1.30 15.56
N GLY A 100 -1.00 -1.19 16.77
CA GLY A 100 -2.28 -1.80 17.12
C GLY A 100 -2.25 -3.34 17.18
N VAL A 101 -1.08 -3.94 17.42
CA VAL A 101 -0.89 -5.40 17.49
C VAL A 101 -0.21 -5.81 18.79
N THR A 102 -0.21 -7.11 19.10
CA THR A 102 0.51 -7.61 20.27
C THR A 102 2.02 -7.44 20.11
N ARG A 103 2.76 -7.40 21.23
CA ARG A 103 4.23 -7.45 21.24
C ARG A 103 4.75 -8.62 20.42
N GLN A 104 4.14 -9.80 20.56
CA GLN A 104 4.57 -11.02 19.86
C GLN A 104 4.38 -10.86 18.36
N SER A 105 3.20 -10.41 17.91
CA SER A 105 2.92 -10.18 16.49
C SER A 105 3.86 -9.15 15.85
N ALA A 106 4.18 -8.06 16.56
CA ALA A 106 5.16 -7.07 16.09
C ALA A 106 6.57 -7.68 15.97
N TRP A 107 6.98 -8.49 16.94
CA TRP A 107 8.28 -9.16 16.90
C TRP A 107 8.33 -10.18 15.76
N GLU A 108 7.36 -11.07 15.64
CA GLU A 108 7.31 -12.09 14.59
C GLU A 108 7.36 -11.46 13.20
N ARG A 109 6.62 -10.37 12.99
CA ARG A 109 6.52 -9.69 11.69
C ARG A 109 7.80 -8.94 11.31
N PHE A 110 8.39 -8.17 12.22
CA PHE A 110 9.43 -7.19 11.87
C PHE A 110 10.84 -7.54 12.40
N SER A 111 11.01 -8.65 13.13
CA SER A 111 12.33 -9.12 13.56
C SER A 111 12.96 -10.16 12.63
N ALA A 112 12.19 -10.71 11.69
CA ALA A 112 12.62 -11.81 10.82
C ALA A 112 13.67 -11.40 9.78
N GLU A 113 13.77 -10.12 9.42
CA GLU A 113 14.74 -9.60 8.43
C GLU A 113 16.17 -9.43 9.00
N ARG A 114 16.40 -9.85 10.25
CA ARG A 114 17.68 -9.75 10.96
C ARG A 114 18.51 -11.04 11.00
N LYS A 115 18.29 -11.96 10.06
CA LYS A 115 19.15 -13.14 9.84
C LYS A 115 20.14 -12.91 8.72
#